data_AF-A0A7W0GW76-F1
#
_entry.id   AF-A0A7W0GW76-F1
#
_cell.length_a   1.000
_cell.length_b   1.000
_cell.length_c   1.000
_cell.angle_alpha   90.00
_cell.angle_beta   90.00
_cell.angle_gamma   90.00
#
_symmetry.space_group_name_H-M   'P 1'
#
loop_
_entity.id
_entity.type
_entity.pdbx_description
1 polymer ?
#
loop_
_entity_poly.entity_id
_entity_poly.type
_entity_poly.pdbx_seq_one_letter_code
_entity_poly.pdbx_strand_id
1 'polypeptide(L)'
;ARALRAARIRSAILNFGGQVLALGPDAEDHWVVPVAHPSRRGEEVLRLHLRGRSASTSSQSERSLTAGGRRVGHILDPRNGEPVPPWGSVTVVAEDPAVADMLSTALLVLGPEAGARWAERRSDVGVLFLVERDGRVLPRWNQALKAFFVSETTVSRRR
;
A
#
# COMPACT_ATOMS: atom_id res chain seq x y z
N ALA A 1 7.81 -1.70 17.14
CA ALA A 1 7.83 -0.30 17.64
C ALA A 1 8.00 -0.19 19.16
N ARG A 2 7.06 -0.70 19.99
CA ARG A 2 7.12 -0.56 21.46
C ARG A 2 8.43 -1.10 22.07
N ALA A 3 8.86 -2.30 21.65
CA ALA A 3 10.12 -2.88 22.10
C ALA A 3 11.35 -2.01 21.76
N LEU A 4 11.42 -1.45 20.55
CA LEU A 4 12.51 -0.55 20.15
C LEU A 4 12.57 0.72 21.01
N ARG A 5 11.41 1.32 21.30
CA ARG A 5 11.33 2.49 22.19
C ARG A 5 11.79 2.16 23.61
N ALA A 6 11.39 0.99 24.14
CA ALA A 6 11.85 0.51 25.45
C ALA A 6 13.38 0.32 25.49
N ALA A 7 13.97 -0.12 24.38
CA ALA A 7 15.42 -0.22 24.19
C ALA A 7 16.10 1.13 23.87
N ARG A 8 15.40 2.27 23.97
CA ARG A 8 15.88 3.62 23.63
C ARG A 8 16.35 3.81 22.18
N ILE A 9 15.91 2.95 21.28
CA ILE A 9 16.12 3.11 19.84
C ILE A 9 15.13 4.17 19.34
N ARG A 10 15.69 5.30 18.90
CA ARG A 10 14.91 6.48 18.50
C ARG A 10 14.63 6.58 17.01
N SER A 11 15.43 5.92 16.16
CA SER A 11 15.19 5.87 14.71
C SER A 11 15.36 4.44 14.20
N ALA A 12 14.40 3.95 13.42
CA ALA A 12 14.43 2.61 12.82
C ALA A 12 13.42 2.49 11.67
N ILE A 13 13.73 1.60 10.72
CA ILE A 13 12.77 1.10 9.74
C ILE A 13 12.47 -0.38 10.05
N LEU A 14 11.19 -0.72 10.08
CA LEU A 14 10.70 -2.09 10.27
C LEU A 14 10.00 -2.52 8.99
N ASN A 15 10.40 -3.65 8.40
CA ASN A 15 9.82 -4.18 7.17
C ASN A 15 9.37 -5.63 7.39
N PHE A 16 8.10 -5.92 7.11
CA PHE A 16 7.47 -7.22 7.24
C PHE A 16 6.97 -7.78 5.89
N GLY A 17 7.60 -7.38 4.78
CA GLY A 17 7.37 -7.93 3.44
C GLY A 17 6.19 -7.32 2.67
N GLY A 18 5.14 -6.86 3.37
CA GLY A 18 4.03 -6.08 2.81
C GLY A 18 3.73 -4.79 3.57
N GLN A 19 4.32 -4.65 4.76
CA GLN A 19 4.17 -3.49 5.62
C GLN A 19 5.52 -2.95 6.04
N VAL A 20 5.66 -1.63 5.99
CA VAL A 20 6.83 -0.89 6.47
C VAL A 20 6.38 0.12 7.53
N LEU A 21 7.17 0.28 8.58
CA LEU A 21 7.02 1.34 9.57
C LEU A 21 8.33 2.11 9.69
N ALA A 22 8.26 3.41 9.42
CA ALA A 22 9.30 4.36 9.77
C ALA A 22 9.07 4.87 11.20
N LEU A 23 10.10 4.80 12.04
CA LEU A 23 10.04 5.20 13.44
C LEU A 23 11.12 6.23 13.70
N GLY A 24 10.78 7.35 14.34
CA GLY A 24 11.77 8.33 14.82
C GLY A 24 11.71 9.67 14.11
N PRO A 25 12.84 10.39 14.04
CA PRO A 25 13.20 11.39 13.03
C PRO A 25 14.01 10.76 11.87
N ASP A 26 13.79 11.25 10.65
CA ASP A 26 14.52 10.78 9.47
C ASP A 26 15.83 11.56 9.36
N ALA A 27 16.94 10.85 9.25
CA ALA A 27 18.19 11.45 8.81
C ALA A 27 18.34 11.10 7.33
N GLU A 28 18.55 12.09 6.47
CA GLU A 28 18.95 11.85 5.07
C GLU A 28 17.98 11.01 4.20
N ASP A 29 16.66 11.24 4.32
CA ASP A 29 15.62 10.60 3.48
C ASP A 29 15.63 9.05 3.52
N HIS A 30 16.12 8.44 4.61
CA HIS A 30 16.20 6.99 4.76
C HIS A 30 14.84 6.29 4.83
N TRP A 31 13.74 7.04 4.95
CA TRP A 31 12.39 6.48 5.02
C TRP A 31 11.61 6.53 3.71
N VAL A 32 12.32 6.69 2.60
CA VAL A 32 11.75 6.56 1.26
C VAL A 32 11.57 5.08 0.93
N VAL A 33 10.32 4.67 0.70
CA VAL A 33 9.97 3.29 0.33
C VAL A 33 9.43 3.23 -1.11
N PRO A 34 9.86 2.24 -1.91
CA PRO A 34 9.30 2.02 -3.24
C PRO A 34 7.91 1.37 -3.12
N VAL A 35 6.99 1.82 -3.96
CA VAL A 35 5.72 1.12 -4.22
C VAL A 35 5.88 0.35 -5.53
N ALA A 36 5.89 -0.97 -5.41
CA ALA A 36 6.07 -1.88 -6.53
C ALA A 36 4.81 -1.97 -7.42
N HIS A 37 5.03 -2.29 -8.69
CA HIS A 37 3.98 -2.68 -9.62
C HIS A 37 3.23 -3.92 -9.10
N PRO A 38 1.89 -4.00 -9.17
CA PRO A 38 1.14 -5.10 -8.58
C PRO A 38 1.52 -6.48 -9.13
N SER A 39 1.65 -6.63 -10.45
CA SER A 39 2.06 -7.88 -11.12
C SER A 39 3.56 -8.02 -11.39
N ARG A 40 4.34 -6.92 -11.41
CA ARG A 40 5.78 -6.91 -11.76
C ARG A 40 6.61 -6.38 -10.61
N ARG A 41 6.73 -7.17 -9.53
CA ARG A 41 7.26 -6.70 -8.23
C ARG A 41 8.67 -6.12 -8.23
N GLY A 42 9.49 -6.43 -9.23
CA GLY A 42 10.81 -5.82 -9.43
C GLY A 42 10.77 -4.42 -10.05
N GLU A 43 9.60 -3.97 -10.51
CA GLU A 43 9.40 -2.64 -11.08
C GLU A 43 8.76 -1.71 -10.04
N GLU A 44 9.39 -0.56 -9.85
CA GLU A 44 8.87 0.53 -9.03
C GLU A 44 7.89 1.38 -9.84
N VAL A 45 6.73 1.72 -9.25
CA VAL A 45 5.77 2.66 -9.84
C VAL A 45 5.96 4.06 -9.27
N LEU A 46 6.22 4.18 -7.97
CA LEU A 46 6.54 5.44 -7.30
C LEU A 46 7.27 5.21 -5.97
N ARG A 47 7.72 6.31 -5.34
CA ARG A 47 8.33 6.30 -4.00
C ARG A 47 7.55 7.17 -3.02
N LEU A 48 7.44 6.70 -1.79
CA LEU A 48 6.79 7.41 -0.68
C LEU A 48 7.79 7.64 0.45
N HIS A 49 7.97 8.88 0.90
CA HIS A 49 8.70 9.21 2.11
C HIS A 49 7.74 9.10 3.30
N LEU A 50 7.93 8.09 4.17
CA LEU A 50 6.98 7.74 5.23
C LEU A 50 6.90 8.70 6.43
N ARG A 51 7.93 9.53 6.69
CA ARG A 51 7.88 10.60 7.73
C ARG A 51 7.33 10.15 9.09
N GLY A 52 7.78 8.99 9.58
CA GLY A 52 7.36 8.44 10.88
C GLY A 52 6.01 7.71 10.85
N ARG A 53 5.49 7.41 9.66
CA ARG A 53 4.25 6.67 9.44
C ARG A 53 4.52 5.23 9.00
N SER A 54 3.47 4.41 9.02
CA SER A 54 3.48 3.09 8.42
C SER A 54 2.84 3.11 7.05
N ALA A 55 3.41 2.37 6.10
CA ALA A 55 2.76 2.00 4.85
C ALA A 55 2.48 0.50 4.83
N SER A 56 1.27 0.07 4.48
CA SER A 56 0.94 -1.32 4.18
C SER A 56 0.37 -1.41 2.77
N THR A 57 0.80 -2.43 2.02
CA THR A 57 0.34 -2.71 0.67
C THR A 57 -0.34 -4.07 0.62
N SER A 58 -1.58 -4.09 0.15
CA SER A 58 -2.33 -5.31 -0.13
C SER A 58 -2.47 -5.52 -1.63
N SER A 59 -2.31 -6.75 -2.09
CA SER A 59 -2.62 -7.16 -3.47
C SER A 59 -2.92 -8.65 -3.53
N GLN A 60 -3.76 -9.06 -4.48
CA GLN A 60 -4.06 -10.48 -4.67
C GLN A 60 -2.99 -11.20 -5.51
N SER A 61 -2.10 -10.45 -6.16
CA SER A 61 -1.07 -11.00 -7.04
C SER A 61 0.01 -11.80 -6.31
N GLU A 62 0.21 -11.59 -5.00
CA GLU A 62 1.37 -12.11 -4.27
C GLU A 62 1.27 -13.59 -3.89
N ARG A 63 0.07 -14.04 -3.51
CA ARG A 63 -0.14 -15.37 -2.95
C ARG A 63 -1.43 -15.95 -3.50
N SER A 64 -1.27 -16.97 -4.34
CA SER A 64 -2.38 -17.77 -4.84
C SER A 64 -2.02 -19.23 -4.82
N LEU A 65 -2.98 -20.06 -4.44
CA LEU A 65 -2.90 -21.51 -4.51
C LEU A 65 -3.69 -21.97 -5.73
N THR A 66 -3.30 -23.10 -6.32
CA THR A 66 -4.12 -23.76 -7.33
C THR A 66 -4.86 -24.90 -6.65
N ALA A 67 -6.18 -24.83 -6.58
CA ALA A 67 -7.03 -25.86 -6.02
C ALA A 67 -8.15 -26.20 -7.02
N GLY A 68 -8.30 -27.48 -7.37
CA GLY A 68 -9.32 -27.94 -8.32
C GLY A 68 -9.24 -27.27 -9.70
N GLY A 69 -8.04 -26.93 -10.17
CA GLY A 69 -7.83 -26.25 -11.47
C GLY A 69 -8.14 -24.74 -11.46
N ARG A 70 -8.53 -24.16 -10.31
CA ARG A 70 -8.78 -22.72 -10.15
C ARG A 70 -7.68 -22.09 -9.30
N ARG A 71 -7.26 -20.88 -9.68
CA ARG A 71 -6.37 -20.03 -8.88
C ARG A 71 -7.20 -19.40 -7.75
N VAL A 72 -6.90 -19.78 -6.52
CA VAL A 72 -7.53 -19.26 -5.29
C VAL A 72 -6.57 -18.24 -4.70
N GLY A 73 -6.96 -16.97 -4.70
CA GLY A 73 -6.21 -15.94 -4.01
C GLY A 73 -6.42 -16.00 -2.49
N HIS A 74 -5.46 -15.49 -1.73
CA HIS A 74 -5.45 -15.57 -0.26
C HIS A 74 -6.38 -14.56 0.43
N ILE A 75 -6.84 -13.53 -0.28
CA ILE A 75 -7.80 -12.53 0.23
C ILE A 75 -9.18 -12.86 -0.33
N LEU A 76 -10.12 -13.14 0.58
CA LEU A 76 -11.51 -13.45 0.26
C LEU A 76 -12.39 -12.23 0.51
N ASP A 77 -13.41 -12.06 -0.33
CA ASP A 77 -14.48 -11.11 -0.08
C ASP A 77 -15.48 -11.75 0.92
N PRO A 78 -15.63 -11.20 2.13
CA PRO A 78 -16.47 -11.80 3.16
C PRO A 78 -17.97 -11.75 2.81
N ARG A 79 -18.38 -10.96 1.79
CA ARG A 79 -19.79 -10.86 1.38
C ARG A 79 -20.26 -12.09 0.61
N ASN A 80 -19.36 -12.78 -0.08
CA ASN A 80 -19.68 -13.91 -0.96
C ASN A 80 -18.75 -15.12 -0.78
N GLY A 81 -17.66 -14.99 -0.01
CA GLY A 81 -16.66 -16.04 0.19
C GLY A 81 -15.70 -16.25 -0.98
N GLU A 82 -15.81 -15.46 -2.05
CA GLU A 82 -15.00 -15.61 -3.25
C GLU A 82 -13.69 -14.83 -3.16
N PRO A 83 -12.61 -15.31 -3.81
CA PRO A 83 -11.36 -14.55 -3.88
C PRO A 83 -11.55 -13.18 -4.55
N VAL A 84 -10.96 -12.14 -3.97
CA VAL A 84 -10.90 -10.81 -4.61
C VAL A 84 -10.20 -10.93 -5.97
N PRO A 85 -10.72 -10.32 -7.06
CA PRO A 85 -10.05 -10.36 -8.36
C PRO A 85 -8.67 -9.70 -8.30
N PRO A 86 -7.66 -10.18 -9.06
CA PRO A 86 -6.32 -9.59 -9.09
C PRO A 86 -6.27 -8.32 -9.95
N TRP A 87 -7.02 -7.30 -9.57
CA TRP A 87 -7.17 -6.06 -10.34
C TRP A 87 -6.03 -5.06 -10.12
N GLY A 88 -5.16 -5.28 -9.13
CA GLY A 88 -4.10 -4.34 -8.77
C GLY A 88 -3.65 -4.44 -7.32
N SER A 89 -3.22 -3.31 -6.76
CA SER A 89 -2.82 -3.19 -5.36
C SER A 89 -3.36 -1.92 -4.70
N VAL A 90 -3.39 -1.94 -3.37
CA VAL A 90 -3.70 -0.78 -2.53
C VAL A 90 -2.58 -0.57 -1.53
N THR A 91 -2.02 0.64 -1.48
CA THR A 91 -1.08 1.06 -0.44
C THR A 91 -1.75 2.11 0.44
N VAL A 92 -1.71 1.90 1.76
CA VAL A 92 -2.23 2.85 2.75
C VAL A 92 -1.09 3.32 3.64
N VAL A 93 -0.99 4.64 3.81
CA VAL A 93 -0.08 5.30 4.74
C VAL A 93 -0.87 5.86 5.92
N ALA A 94 -0.55 5.43 7.14
CA ALA A 94 -1.24 5.86 8.35
C ALA A 94 -0.30 6.01 9.55
N GLU A 95 -0.74 6.75 10.58
CA GLU A 95 -0.01 6.86 11.86
C GLU A 95 0.06 5.53 12.59
N ASP A 96 -1.09 4.86 12.72
CA ASP A 96 -1.17 3.55 13.33
C ASP A 96 -0.87 2.47 12.27
N PRO A 97 0.18 1.65 12.47
CA PRO A 97 0.47 0.51 11.60
C PRO A 97 -0.71 -0.45 11.44
N ALA A 98 -1.48 -0.69 12.49
CA ALA A 98 -2.64 -1.56 12.40
C ALA A 98 -3.71 -0.98 11.47
N VAL A 99 -3.92 0.34 11.50
CA VAL A 99 -4.86 1.02 10.60
C VAL A 99 -4.39 0.94 9.15
N ALA A 100 -3.10 1.15 8.88
CA ALA A 100 -2.56 0.99 7.53
C ALA A 100 -2.83 -0.41 6.98
N ASP A 101 -2.58 -1.44 7.79
CA ASP A 101 -2.72 -2.83 7.39
C ASP A 101 -4.18 -3.27 7.18
N MET A 102 -5.05 -2.95 8.14
CA MET A 102 -6.48 -3.25 8.03
C MET A 102 -7.10 -2.57 6.81
N LEU A 103 -6.79 -1.28 6.58
CA LEU A 103 -7.39 -0.53 5.49
C LEU A 103 -6.85 -0.96 4.12
N SER A 104 -5.58 -1.34 4.00
CA SER A 104 -5.04 -1.81 2.72
C SER A 104 -5.80 -3.04 2.23
N THR A 105 -6.09 -3.99 3.13
CA THR A 105 -6.89 -5.18 2.83
C THR A 105 -8.36 -4.82 2.58
N ALA A 106 -8.99 -4.04 3.45
CA ALA A 106 -10.40 -3.69 3.34
C ALA A 106 -10.70 -2.93 2.03
N LEU A 107 -9.81 -2.03 1.62
CA LEU A 107 -9.95 -1.28 0.38
C LEU A 107 -9.64 -2.12 -0.86
N LEU A 108 -8.76 -3.13 -0.75
CA LEU A 108 -8.56 -4.11 -1.82
C LEU A 108 -9.86 -4.89 -2.08
N VAL A 109 -10.54 -5.34 -1.01
CA VAL A 109 -11.84 -6.03 -1.07
C VAL A 109 -12.95 -5.12 -1.59
N LEU A 110 -12.96 -3.85 -1.17
CA LEU A 110 -13.97 -2.87 -1.60
C LEU A 110 -13.86 -2.54 -3.10
N GLY A 111 -12.66 -2.69 -3.68
CA GLY A 111 -12.37 -2.43 -5.07
C GLY A 111 -12.03 -0.96 -5.35
N PRO A 112 -11.44 -0.66 -6.51
CA PRO A 112 -10.81 0.63 -6.76
C PRO A 112 -11.80 1.79 -6.88
N GLU A 113 -13.02 1.57 -7.40
CA GLU A 113 -14.01 2.64 -7.56
C GLU A 113 -14.66 3.03 -6.23
N ALA A 114 -15.16 2.05 -5.47
CA ALA A 114 -15.78 2.31 -4.17
C ALA A 114 -14.74 2.69 -3.11
N GLY A 115 -13.54 2.08 -3.17
CA GLY A 115 -12.40 2.43 -2.33
C GLY A 115 -11.92 3.86 -2.56
N ALA A 116 -11.78 4.30 -3.82
CA ALA A 116 -11.39 5.69 -4.11
C ALA A 116 -12.41 6.69 -3.55
N ARG A 117 -13.71 6.46 -3.76
CA ARG A 117 -14.76 7.33 -3.17
C ARG A 117 -14.69 7.38 -1.66
N TRP A 118 -14.41 6.25 -1.00
CA TRP A 118 -14.22 6.21 0.44
C TRP A 118 -12.99 7.03 0.86
N ALA A 119 -11.86 6.85 0.19
CA ALA A 119 -10.60 7.51 0.51
C ALA A 119 -10.63 9.02 0.25
N GLU A 120 -11.40 9.50 -0.72
CA GLU A 120 -11.61 10.93 -1.01
C GLU A 120 -12.20 11.69 0.18
N ARG A 121 -12.95 11.02 1.07
CA ARG A 121 -13.54 11.62 2.27
C ARG A 121 -12.63 11.53 3.51
N ARG A 122 -11.39 11.06 3.35
CA ARG A 122 -10.43 10.85 4.44
C ARG A 122 -9.22 11.76 4.27
N SER A 123 -8.86 12.43 5.36
CA SER A 123 -7.65 13.27 5.45
C SER A 123 -6.61 12.72 6.42
N ASP A 124 -6.99 11.72 7.22
CA ASP A 124 -6.17 11.10 8.27
C ASP A 124 -5.30 9.94 7.76
N VAL A 125 -5.62 9.40 6.59
CA VAL A 125 -4.89 8.31 5.93
C VAL A 125 -4.59 8.65 4.48
N GLY A 126 -3.36 8.38 4.04
CA GLY A 126 -2.98 8.44 2.64
C GLY A 126 -3.31 7.11 1.96
N VAL A 127 -3.95 7.14 0.80
CA VAL A 127 -4.33 5.93 0.06
C VAL A 127 -3.90 6.05 -1.39
N LEU A 128 -3.28 4.99 -1.90
CA LEU A 128 -2.91 4.78 -3.29
C LEU A 128 -3.55 3.49 -3.80
N PHE A 129 -4.23 3.57 -4.93
CA PHE A 129 -4.66 2.44 -5.74
C PHE A 129 -3.77 2.38 -6.97
N LEU A 130 -3.19 1.22 -7.25
CA LEU A 130 -2.53 0.92 -8.51
C LEU A 130 -3.41 -0.08 -9.26
N VAL A 131 -4.15 0.40 -10.27
CA VAL A 131 -5.13 -0.43 -10.99
C VAL A 131 -4.53 -0.91 -12.30
N GLU A 132 -4.53 -2.22 -12.53
CA GLU A 132 -4.07 -2.81 -13.79
C GLU A 132 -5.20 -2.84 -14.82
N ARG A 133 -4.97 -2.19 -15.97
CA ARG A 133 -5.88 -2.16 -17.12
C ARG A 133 -5.06 -2.20 -18.41
N ASP A 134 -5.35 -3.16 -19.29
CA ASP A 134 -4.75 -3.27 -20.63
C ASP A 134 -3.21 -3.21 -20.63
N GLY A 135 -2.58 -3.92 -19.69
CA GLY A 135 -1.11 -3.95 -19.54
C GLY A 135 -0.49 -2.67 -18.96
N ARG A 136 -1.31 -1.70 -18.53
CA ARG A 136 -0.87 -0.46 -17.87
C ARG A 136 -1.28 -0.45 -16.40
N VAL A 137 -0.53 0.29 -15.60
CA VAL A 137 -0.90 0.62 -14.20
C VAL A 137 -1.39 2.05 -14.15
N LEU A 138 -2.62 2.23 -13.68
CA LEU A 138 -3.26 3.52 -13.49
C LEU A 138 -3.24 3.87 -11.99
N PRO A 139 -2.37 4.80 -11.56
CA PRO A 139 -2.34 5.24 -10.17
C PRO A 139 -3.51 6.17 -9.86
N ARG A 140 -4.18 5.95 -8.72
CA ARG A 140 -5.20 6.84 -8.16
C ARG A 140 -4.93 7.03 -6.67
N TRP A 141 -4.99 8.26 -6.18
CA TRP A 141 -4.70 8.54 -4.77
C TRP A 141 -5.60 9.63 -4.20
N ASN A 142 -5.76 9.65 -2.88
CA ASN A 142 -6.45 10.74 -2.18
C ASN A 142 -5.51 11.91 -1.88
N GLN A 143 -6.07 13.06 -1.50
CA GLN A 143 -5.29 14.29 -1.24
C GLN A 143 -4.24 14.09 -0.13
N ALA A 144 -4.57 13.31 0.92
CA ALA A 144 -3.66 13.07 2.05
C ALA A 144 -2.37 12.36 1.65
N LEU A 145 -2.40 11.50 0.62
CA LEU A 145 -1.20 10.78 0.17
C LEU A 145 -0.10 11.73 -0.34
N LYS A 146 -0.46 12.91 -0.88
CA LYS A 146 0.51 13.84 -1.47
C LYS A 146 1.59 14.31 -0.49
N ALA A 147 1.30 14.33 0.81
CA ALA A 147 2.27 14.68 1.85
C ALA A 147 3.46 13.70 1.93
N PHE A 148 3.31 12.51 1.36
CA PHE A 148 4.31 11.44 1.34
C PHE A 148 5.03 11.31 0.01
N PHE A 149 4.69 12.11 -1.02
CA PHE A 149 5.45 12.11 -2.27
C PHE A 149 6.84 12.70 -2.05
N VAL A 150 7.82 12.09 -2.72
CA VAL A 150 9.16 12.68 -2.84
C VAL A 150 9.10 13.82 -3.84
N SER A 151 9.94 14.84 -3.68
CA SER A 151 9.99 16.04 -4.54
C SER A 151 10.17 15.72 -6.03
N GLU A 152 10.74 14.56 -6.35
CA GLU A 152 10.95 14.06 -7.71
C GLU A 152 9.98 12.94 -8.13
N THR A 153 8.83 12.75 -7.46
CA THR A 153 7.87 11.71 -7.88
C THR A 153 7.32 12.03 -9.28
N THR A 154 8.01 11.53 -10.28
CA THR A 154 7.56 11.47 -11.66
C THR A 154 6.52 10.37 -11.71
N VAL A 155 5.26 10.70 -11.37
CA VAL A 155 4.16 9.90 -11.90
C VAL A 155 4.30 10.02 -13.41
N SER A 156 4.61 8.91 -14.08
CA SER A 156 4.68 8.85 -15.54
C SER A 156 3.35 9.31 -16.12
N ARG A 157 3.20 10.63 -16.30
CA ARG A 157 2.17 11.28 -17.09
C ARG A 157 2.56 11.09 -18.54
N ARG A 158 2.48 9.86 -19.05
CA ARG A 158 2.37 9.68 -20.50
C ARG A 158 0.90 9.82 -20.85
N ARG A 159 0.61 10.96 -21.48
CA ARG A 159 -0.67 11.35 -22.07
C ARG A 159 -1.24 10.26 -22.96
#